data_AF-A0A7L2MBP8-F1
#
_entry.id   AF-A0A7L2MBP8-F1
#
_cell.length_a   1.000
_cell.length_b   1.000
_cell.length_c   1.000
_cell.angle_alpha   90.00
_cell.angle_beta   90.00
_cell.angle_gamma   90.00
#
_symmetry.space_group_name_H-M   'P 1'
#
loop_
_entity.id
_entity.type
_entity.pdbx_description
1 polymer ?
#
loop_
_entity_poly.entity_id
_entity_poly.type
_entity_poly.pdbx_seq_one_letter_code
_entity_poly.pdbx_strand_id
1 'polypeptide(L)'
;LTDLGFEVRLFDDLKKEDVLQKIDEASRDDHSNADCFVCVFLSHGEDDHIYAYDGKIEIQTITDMFRGDKCQSLVGKPKIFIIQ
;
A
#
# COMPACT_ATOMS: atom_id res chain seq x y z
N LEU A 1 -10.51 1.62 -10.89
CA LEU A 1 -9.89 0.31 -10.53
C LEU A 1 -10.93 -0.81 -10.46
N THR A 2 -12.15 -0.56 -9.99
CA THR A 2 -13.26 -1.54 -9.99
C THR A 2 -13.53 -2.15 -11.37
N ASP A 3 -13.49 -1.34 -12.43
CA ASP A 3 -13.72 -1.81 -13.82
C ASP A 3 -12.60 -2.74 -14.32
N LEU A 4 -11.45 -2.76 -13.63
CA LEU A 4 -10.34 -3.68 -13.88
C LEU A 4 -10.40 -4.92 -12.98
N GLY A 5 -11.46 -5.09 -12.19
CA GLY A 5 -11.68 -6.27 -11.34
C GLY A 5 -11.08 -6.21 -9.94
N PHE A 6 -10.57 -5.05 -9.49
CA PHE A 6 -10.01 -4.91 -8.14
C PHE A 6 -11.09 -4.76 -7.07
N GLU A 7 -10.89 -5.41 -5.92
CA GLU A 7 -11.52 -5.01 -4.67
C GLU A 7 -10.87 -3.72 -4.18
N VAL A 8 -11.59 -2.59 -4.23
CA VAL A 8 -11.06 -1.27 -3.89
C VAL A 8 -11.47 -0.89 -2.48
N ARG A 9 -10.48 -0.55 -1.63
CA ARG A 9 -10.67 0.03 -0.30
C ARG A 9 -10.18 1.48 -0.32
N LEU A 10 -11.07 2.41 0.05
CA LEU A 10 -10.78 3.85 0.06
C LEU A 10 -10.57 4.35 1.49
N PHE A 11 -9.61 5.25 1.66
CA PHE A 11 -9.28 5.87 2.93
C PHE A 11 -8.95 7.34 2.70
N ASP A 12 -9.56 8.23 3.47
CA ASP A 12 -9.44 9.68 3.33
C ASP A 12 -8.75 10.29 4.56
N ASP A 13 -7.78 11.18 4.33
CA ASP A 13 -7.09 12.01 5.33
C ASP A 13 -6.61 11.26 6.59
N LEU A 14 -6.03 10.08 6.40
CA LEU A 14 -5.48 9.27 7.49
C LEU A 14 -4.25 9.91 8.15
N LYS A 15 -4.15 9.77 9.47
CA LYS A 15 -2.91 10.03 10.20
C LYS A 15 -1.88 8.96 9.90
N LYS A 16 -0.61 9.24 10.20
CA LYS A 16 0.51 8.34 9.94
C LYS A 16 0.32 6.95 10.54
N GLU A 17 -0.13 6.88 11.79
CA GLU A 17 -0.36 5.60 12.47
C GLU A 17 -1.46 4.78 11.76
N ASP A 18 -2.56 5.43 11.38
CA ASP A 18 -3.66 4.78 10.67
C ASP A 18 -3.24 4.30 9.28
N VAL A 19 -2.44 5.08 8.54
CA VAL A 19 -1.87 4.65 7.25
C VAL A 19 -1.03 3.39 7.44
N LEU A 20 -0.09 3.40 8.40
CA LEU A 20 0.78 2.25 8.65
C LEU A 20 -0.01 1.03 9.07
N GLN A 21 -1.06 1.20 9.89
CA GLN A 21 -1.95 0.11 10.27
C GLN A 21 -2.68 -0.47 9.05
N LYS A 22 -3.25 0.36 8.17
CA LYS A 22 -3.96 -0.12 6.97
C LYS A 22 -3.04 -0.82 5.98
N ILE A 23 -1.80 -0.36 5.88
CA ILE A 23 -0.81 -1.02 5.06
C ILE A 23 -0.37 -2.36 5.68
N ASP A 24 -0.17 -2.43 6.99
CA ASP A 24 0.15 -3.70 7.69
C ASP A 24 -0.98 -4.71 7.50
N GLU A 25 -2.24 -4.30 7.73
CA GLU A 25 -3.43 -5.11 7.49
C GLU A 25 -3.44 -5.66 6.05
N ALA A 26 -3.29 -4.78 5.04
CA ALA A 26 -3.25 -5.20 3.64
C ALA A 26 -2.08 -6.13 3.31
N SER A 27 -0.91 -5.96 3.94
CA SER A 27 0.25 -6.84 3.73
C SER A 27 0.06 -8.23 4.32
N ARG A 28 -0.84 -8.38 5.30
CA ARG A 28 -1.14 -9.63 6.01
C ARG A 28 -2.37 -10.35 5.47
N ASP A 29 -3.12 -9.73 4.58
CA ASP A 29 -4.21 -10.38 3.85
C ASP A 29 -3.71 -11.60 3.05
N ASP A 30 -4.61 -12.57 2.83
CA ASP A 30 -4.32 -13.72 1.97
C ASP A 30 -4.52 -13.37 0.49
N HIS A 31 -3.41 -13.04 -0.16
CA HIS A 31 -3.37 -12.75 -1.60
C HIS A 31 -3.24 -13.99 -2.48
N SER A 32 -3.36 -15.22 -1.95
CA SER A 32 -3.07 -16.45 -2.71
C SER A 32 -3.91 -16.58 -3.98
N ASN A 33 -5.15 -16.09 -3.95
CA ASN A 33 -6.08 -16.10 -5.09
C ASN A 33 -6.14 -14.78 -5.88
N ALA A 34 -5.31 -13.78 -5.53
CA ALA A 34 -5.21 -12.53 -6.29
C ALA A 34 -4.14 -12.64 -7.39
N ASP A 35 -4.33 -11.92 -8.51
CA ASP A 35 -3.33 -11.86 -9.58
C ASP A 35 -2.20 -10.85 -9.28
N CYS A 36 -2.54 -9.73 -8.63
CA CYS A 36 -1.60 -8.68 -8.26
C CYS A 36 -2.16 -7.81 -7.12
N PHE A 37 -1.30 -6.92 -6.61
CA PHE A 37 -1.65 -5.92 -5.61
C PHE A 37 -1.40 -4.51 -6.15
N VAL A 38 -2.31 -3.57 -5.83
CA VAL A 38 -2.19 -2.16 -6.19
C VAL A 38 -2.41 -1.31 -4.94
N CYS A 39 -1.50 -0.39 -4.65
CA CYS A 39 -1.64 0.63 -3.62
C CYS A 39 -1.46 2.02 -4.24
N VAL A 40 -2.39 2.92 -3.97
CA VAL A 40 -2.41 4.27 -4.54
C VAL A 40 -2.38 5.29 -3.41
N PHE A 41 -1.38 6.18 -3.45
CA PHE A 41 -1.31 7.35 -2.58
C PHE A 41 -1.58 8.60 -3.42
N LEU A 42 -2.57 9.38 -3.00
CA LEU A 42 -2.92 10.67 -3.57
C LEU A 42 -2.64 11.71 -2.49
N SER A 43 -1.42 12.21 -2.45
CA SER A 43 -0.97 13.12 -1.38
C SER A 43 0.23 13.92 -1.84
N HIS A 44 0.55 15.00 -1.11
CA HIS A 44 1.84 15.63 -1.29
C HIS A 44 2.96 14.60 -1.06
N GLY A 45 3.98 14.66 -1.92
CA GLY A 45 5.22 13.91 -1.79
C GLY A 45 6.39 14.85 -1.65
N GLU A 46 7.43 14.41 -0.95
CA GLU A 46 8.72 15.10 -0.88
C GLU A 46 9.83 14.06 -0.83
N ASP A 47 10.71 14.09 -1.84
CA ASP A 47 11.77 13.10 -2.06
C ASP A 47 11.22 11.66 -1.94
N ASP A 48 11.74 10.87 -1.00
CA ASP A 48 11.34 9.48 -0.75
C ASP A 48 10.18 9.34 0.25
N HIS A 49 9.40 10.41 0.48
CA HIS A 49 8.31 10.44 1.44
C HIS A 49 6.97 10.81 0.81
N ILE A 50 5.90 10.27 1.40
CA ILE A 50 4.53 10.72 1.21
C ILE A 50 4.01 11.39 2.49
N TYR A 51 3.08 12.33 2.35
CA TYR A 51 2.42 12.95 3.48
C TYR A 51 1.17 12.16 3.90
N ALA A 52 1.10 11.82 5.18
CA ALA A 52 -0.15 11.57 5.89
C ALA A 52 -0.65 12.90 6.51
N TYR A 53 -1.82 12.86 7.15
CA TYR A 53 -2.45 14.06 7.70
C TYR A 53 -1.57 14.82 8.70
N ASP A 54 -0.79 14.11 9.53
CA ASP A 54 -0.02 14.66 10.64
C ASP A 54 1.51 14.54 10.46
N GLY A 55 1.99 14.02 9.34
CA GLY A 55 3.42 13.89 9.10
C GLY A 55 3.79 13.08 7.86
N LYS A 56 5.10 12.89 7.65
CA LYS A 56 5.66 12.17 6.51
C LYS A 56 5.90 10.69 6.81
N ILE A 57 5.79 9.86 5.77
CA ILE A 57 6.08 8.43 5.79
C ILE A 57 7.05 8.12 4.64
N GLU A 58 8.14 7.43 4.94
CA GLU A 58 9.04 6.92 3.90
C GLU A 58 8.33 5.88 3.04
N ILE A 59 8.42 6.03 1.72
CA ILE A 59 7.84 5.09 0.75
C ILE A 59 8.43 3.68 0.97
N GLN A 60 9.71 3.60 1.35
CA GLN A 60 10.36 2.33 1.66
C GLN A 60 9.69 1.60 2.84
N THR A 61 9.27 2.32 3.89
CA THR A 61 8.56 1.72 5.03
C THR A 61 7.30 0.99 4.56
N ILE A 62 6.55 1.58 3.61
CA ILE A 62 5.33 1.00 3.05
C ILE A 62 5.64 -0.21 2.16
N THR A 63 6.54 -0.04 1.20
CA THR A 63 6.85 -1.08 0.20
C THR A 63 7.56 -2.29 0.82
N ASP A 64 8.36 -2.09 1.86
CA ASP A 64 9.08 -3.15 2.58
C ASP A 64 8.14 -4.15 3.28
N MET A 65 6.89 -3.79 3.56
CA MET A 65 5.88 -4.71 4.12
C MET A 65 5.40 -5.75 3.10
N PHE A 66 5.50 -5.46 1.80
CA PHE A 66 5.06 -6.36 0.72
C PHE A 66 6.20 -7.17 0.09
N ARG A 67 7.42 -7.08 0.63
CA ARG A 67 8.55 -7.90 0.18
C ARG A 67 8.23 -9.39 0.30
N GLY A 68 8.85 -10.19 -0.56
CA GLY A 68 8.56 -11.63 -0.65
C GLY A 68 8.80 -12.38 0.67
N ASP A 69 9.75 -11.95 1.49
CA ASP A 69 10.01 -12.53 2.81
C ASP A 69 8.94 -12.19 3.86
N LYS A 70 8.19 -11.09 3.69
CA LYS A 70 7.17 -10.64 4.64
C LYS A 70 5.73 -10.92 4.18
N CYS A 71 5.48 -10.89 2.87
CA CYS A 71 4.18 -11.14 2.27
C CYS A 71 4.29 -12.29 1.25
N GLN A 72 4.26 -13.52 1.75
CA GLN A 72 4.49 -14.74 0.96
C GLN A 72 3.41 -14.97 -0.11
N SER A 73 2.16 -14.60 0.17
CA SER A 73 1.02 -14.77 -0.74
C SER A 73 1.12 -13.89 -2.01
N LEU A 74 1.99 -12.88 -2.01
CA LEU A 74 2.33 -12.04 -3.16
C LEU A 74 3.69 -12.38 -3.80
N VAL A 75 4.38 -13.47 -3.41
CA VAL A 75 5.62 -13.88 -4.07
C VAL A 75 5.34 -14.25 -5.54
N GLY A 76 6.14 -13.71 -6.45
CA GLY A 76 5.95 -13.89 -7.90
C GLY A 76 4.81 -13.06 -8.51
N LYS A 77 4.06 -12.29 -7.70
CA LYS A 77 2.95 -11.45 -8.15
C LYS A 77 3.35 -9.98 -8.23
N PRO A 78 2.86 -9.21 -9.22
CA PRO A 78 3.14 -7.78 -9.30
C PRO A 78 2.61 -7.01 -8.08
N LYS A 79 3.42 -6.07 -7.57
CA LYS A 79 3.07 -5.14 -6.48
C LYS A 79 3.23 -3.73 -7.04
N ILE A 80 2.12 -3.06 -7.32
CA ILE A 80 2.11 -1.80 -8.05
C ILE A 80 1.82 -0.69 -7.04
N PHE A 81 2.72 0.28 -6.95
CA PHE A 81 2.55 1.46 -6.11
C PHE A 81 2.44 2.68 -7.02
N ILE A 82 1.34 3.42 -6.90
CA ILE A 82 1.08 4.67 -7.63
C ILE A 82 1.10 5.79 -6.61
N ILE A 83 1.96 6.78 -6.81
CA ILE A 83 2.12 7.92 -5.92
C ILE A 83 1.93 9.18 -6.76
N GLN A 84 0.94 10.00 -6.39
CA GLN A 84 0.57 11.24 -7.06
C GLN A 84 0.57 12.41 -6.08
#